data_AF-A0A934U6S4-F1
#
_entry.id   AF-A0A934U6S4-F1
#
_cell.length_a   1.000
_cell.length_b   1.000
_cell.length_c   1.000
_cell.angle_alpha   90.00
_cell.angle_beta   90.00
_cell.angle_gamma   90.00
#
_symmetry.space_group_name_H-M   'P 1'
#
loop_
_entity.id
_entity.type
_entity.pdbx_description
1 polymer ?
#
loop_
_entity_poly.entity_id
_entity_poly.type
_entity_poly.pdbx_seq_one_letter_code
_entity_poly.pdbx_strand_id
1 'polypeptide(L)'
;MANEQDRHAATLPFTIVRKGFDRDEVRNYFDRFDAELRVTATDRDAAAAQARNLANQLEHARDEIDDLRRDNDRLSVPPTTAEGMSDRISRMLRLASDEASEVRAHAEADAAEVRSIADQDAARLRGKHEAMLAELAERRNALEIEFEQTMASARTEAAKIVEAAQAEASRLAAESDAKRKSVQEDFEITMRDRRTKVTRAVEELERTSKAEAAQRLKDSTEESQRRLQSATQQAERKIAHAKELAEELRVLRGRVLAQLLGVRGQLDSVPAMLASVNRESELLDSTPERKPAAAPAVTEDILSDEDDADTAELPSADKEAAKVGS
;
A
#
# COMPACT_ATOMS: atom_id res chain seq x y z
N MET A 1 -7.30 30.18 -130.79
CA MET A 1 -6.07 30.99 -130.83
C MET A 1 -5.12 30.48 -129.75
N ALA A 2 -3.84 30.88 -129.79
CA ALA A 2 -2.78 30.48 -128.87
C ALA A 2 -2.45 28.97 -128.86
N ASN A 3 -1.52 28.55 -129.71
CA ASN A 3 -0.18 28.11 -129.29
C ASN A 3 0.65 27.72 -130.53
N GLU A 4 1.16 28.74 -131.24
CA GLU A 4 2.18 28.57 -132.29
C GLU A 4 3.40 29.47 -131.99
N GLN A 5 3.98 29.25 -130.82
CA GLN A 5 5.36 29.61 -130.48
C GLN A 5 6.00 28.43 -129.75
N ASP A 6 7.33 28.37 -129.77
CA ASP A 6 8.17 27.34 -129.14
C ASP A 6 8.16 25.93 -129.77
N ARG A 7 8.14 25.89 -131.11
CA ARG A 7 8.98 24.92 -131.83
C ARG A 7 10.46 25.31 -131.68
N HIS A 8 11.00 25.19 -130.46
CA HIS A 8 12.45 25.10 -130.29
C HIS A 8 12.92 23.92 -131.13
N ALA A 9 13.87 24.16 -132.04
CA ALA A 9 14.55 23.06 -132.70
C ALA A 9 15.26 22.27 -131.60
N ALA A 10 14.74 21.09 -131.25
CA ALA A 10 15.21 20.33 -130.12
C ALA A 10 16.68 19.95 -130.37
N THR A 11 17.60 20.69 -129.74
CA THR A 11 19.03 20.42 -129.78
C THR A 11 19.23 19.06 -129.11
N LEU A 12 19.29 18.02 -129.93
CA LEU A 12 19.32 16.64 -129.48
C LEU A 12 20.49 16.47 -128.51
N PRO A 13 20.29 15.86 -127.32
CA PRO A 13 21.26 15.84 -126.24
C PRO A 13 22.35 14.78 -126.48
N PHE A 14 23.00 14.85 -127.64
CA PHE A 14 23.97 13.90 -128.14
C PHE A 14 25.31 14.58 -128.36
N THR A 15 26.36 14.01 -127.79
CA THR A 15 27.74 14.37 -128.09
C THR A 15 28.11 13.94 -129.50
N ILE A 16 29.08 14.64 -130.11
CA ILE A 16 29.52 14.37 -131.49
C ILE A 16 30.92 13.76 -131.45
N VAL A 17 31.01 12.46 -131.77
CA VAL A 17 32.25 11.71 -131.75
C VAL A 17 32.77 11.51 -133.18
N ARG A 18 33.85 12.22 -133.51
CA ARG A 18 34.69 12.12 -134.72
C ARG A 18 34.01 12.43 -136.07
N LYS A 19 32.85 11.85 -136.40
CA LYS A 19 32.06 12.07 -137.63
C LYS A 19 30.53 11.88 -137.50
N GLY A 20 30.00 11.71 -136.29
CA GLY A 20 28.56 11.60 -136.06
C GLY A 20 28.20 11.75 -134.58
N PHE A 21 26.90 11.71 -134.26
CA PHE A 21 26.45 11.60 -132.87
C PHE A 21 26.90 10.28 -132.24
N ASP A 22 27.09 10.25 -130.92
CA ASP A 22 27.34 9.00 -130.21
C ASP A 22 26.14 8.05 -130.38
N ARG A 23 26.42 6.84 -130.86
CA ARG A 23 25.40 5.84 -131.20
C ARG A 23 24.69 5.29 -129.97
N ASP A 24 25.39 5.22 -128.85
CA ASP A 24 24.85 4.65 -127.62
C ASP A 24 24.04 5.71 -126.86
N GLU A 25 24.42 7.00 -126.90
CA GLU A 25 23.58 8.11 -126.44
C GLU A 25 22.27 8.23 -127.25
N VAL A 26 22.36 8.18 -128.58
CA VAL A 26 21.19 8.17 -129.48
C VAL A 26 20.27 7.00 -129.17
N ARG A 27 20.83 5.80 -128.96
CA ARG A 27 20.06 4.60 -128.65
C ARG A 27 19.38 4.70 -127.29
N ASN A 28 20.12 5.09 -126.25
CA ASN A 28 19.57 5.27 -124.91
C ASN A 28 18.44 6.32 -124.88
N TYR A 29 18.53 7.37 -125.69
CA TYR A 29 17.46 8.35 -125.84
C TYR A 29 16.23 7.79 -126.56
N PHE A 30 16.39 7.04 -127.65
CA PHE A 30 15.26 6.39 -128.30
C PHE A 30 14.63 5.33 -127.39
N ASP A 31 15.39 4.45 -126.75
CA ASP A 31 14.88 3.44 -125.81
C ASP A 31 14.13 4.10 -124.62
N ARG A 32 14.60 5.27 -124.16
CA ARG A 32 13.91 6.11 -123.17
C ARG A 32 12.63 6.76 -123.71
N PHE A 33 12.67 7.35 -124.89
CA PHE A 33 11.49 7.99 -125.51
C PHE A 33 10.40 6.95 -125.81
N ASP A 34 10.79 5.75 -126.23
CA ASP A 34 9.91 4.60 -126.43
C ASP A 34 9.31 4.10 -125.09
N ALA A 35 10.01 4.26 -123.97
CA ALA A 35 9.47 4.00 -122.63
C ALA A 35 8.49 5.10 -122.19
N GLU A 36 8.83 6.38 -122.39
CA GLU A 36 7.98 7.53 -122.08
C GLU A 36 6.70 7.54 -122.95
N LEU A 37 6.79 7.10 -124.22
CA LEU A 37 5.64 6.91 -125.11
C LEU A 37 4.75 5.73 -124.66
N ARG A 38 5.34 4.63 -124.17
CA ARG A 38 4.58 3.51 -123.58
C ARG A 38 3.85 3.94 -122.32
N VAL A 39 4.52 4.65 -121.40
CA VAL A 39 3.91 5.17 -120.17
C VAL A 39 2.75 6.11 -120.48
N THR A 40 2.95 7.12 -121.35
CA THR A 40 1.88 8.04 -121.73
C THR A 40 0.73 7.37 -122.49
N ALA A 41 1.00 6.30 -123.26
CA ALA A 41 -0.06 5.47 -123.84
C ALA A 41 -0.84 4.68 -122.78
N THR A 42 -0.18 4.08 -121.80
CA THR A 42 -0.87 3.39 -120.69
C THR A 42 -1.65 4.35 -119.80
N ASP A 43 -1.13 5.55 -119.54
CA ASP A 43 -1.81 6.59 -118.77
C ASP A 43 -3.07 7.10 -119.50
N ARG A 44 -2.96 7.33 -120.82
CA ARG A 44 -4.11 7.68 -121.67
C ARG A 44 -5.17 6.59 -121.66
N ASP A 45 -4.77 5.32 -121.77
CA ASP A 45 -5.73 4.21 -121.86
C ASP A 45 -6.35 3.89 -120.49
N ALA A 46 -5.62 4.09 -119.40
CA ALA A 46 -6.14 4.09 -118.03
C ALA A 46 -7.14 5.25 -117.81
N ALA A 47 -6.81 6.48 -118.24
CA ALA A 47 -7.71 7.62 -118.16
C ALA A 47 -8.97 7.42 -119.02
N ALA A 48 -8.85 6.81 -120.21
CA ALA A 48 -9.98 6.44 -121.05
C ALA A 48 -10.86 5.34 -120.43
N ALA A 49 -10.28 4.38 -119.70
CA ALA A 49 -11.03 3.40 -118.92
C ALA A 49 -11.75 4.05 -117.72
N GLN A 50 -11.09 4.94 -116.98
CA GLN A 50 -11.69 5.71 -115.89
C GLN A 50 -12.86 6.58 -116.40
N ALA A 51 -12.69 7.27 -117.53
CA ALA A 51 -13.75 8.08 -118.14
C ALA A 51 -14.98 7.25 -118.54
N ARG A 52 -14.79 6.02 -119.06
CA ARG A 52 -15.89 5.08 -119.34
C ARG A 52 -16.57 4.61 -118.06
N ASN A 53 -15.82 4.24 -117.03
CA ASN A 53 -16.39 3.82 -115.74
C ASN A 53 -17.22 4.95 -115.09
N LEU A 54 -16.73 6.19 -115.14
CA LEU A 54 -17.45 7.37 -114.67
C LEU A 54 -18.69 7.67 -115.52
N ALA A 55 -18.64 7.48 -116.84
CA ALA A 55 -19.81 7.60 -117.71
C ALA A 55 -20.90 6.58 -117.34
N ASN A 56 -20.54 5.31 -117.15
CA ASN A 56 -21.46 4.25 -116.73
C ASN A 56 -22.07 4.52 -115.34
N GLN A 57 -21.27 5.04 -114.40
CA GLN A 57 -21.77 5.45 -113.07
C GLN A 57 -22.73 6.63 -113.15
N LEU A 58 -22.46 7.61 -114.03
CA LEU A 58 -23.36 8.75 -114.28
C LEU A 58 -24.64 8.33 -114.99
N GLU A 59 -24.61 7.33 -115.86
CA GLU A 59 -25.80 6.75 -116.50
C GLU A 59 -26.66 6.02 -115.46
N HIS A 60 -26.07 5.09 -114.70
CA HIS A 60 -26.78 4.37 -113.63
C HIS A 60 -27.41 5.31 -112.58
N ALA A 61 -26.68 6.35 -112.15
CA ALA A 61 -27.20 7.34 -111.20
C ALA A 61 -28.29 8.24 -111.81
N ARG A 62 -28.33 8.43 -113.15
CA ARG A 62 -29.43 9.14 -113.82
C ARG A 62 -30.68 8.27 -113.90
N ASP A 63 -30.53 7.00 -114.24
CA ASP A 63 -31.65 6.05 -114.25
C ASP A 63 -32.27 5.93 -112.85
N GLU A 64 -31.45 5.79 -111.80
CA GLU A 64 -31.91 5.79 -110.40
C GLU A 64 -32.61 7.09 -110.01
N ILE A 65 -32.06 8.26 -110.40
CA ILE A 65 -32.72 9.56 -110.15
C ILE A 65 -34.07 9.68 -110.87
N ASP A 66 -34.17 9.20 -112.11
CA ASP A 66 -35.41 9.29 -112.89
C ASP A 66 -36.46 8.26 -112.43
N ASP A 67 -36.07 7.08 -111.93
CA ASP A 67 -36.99 6.17 -111.24
C ASP A 67 -37.45 6.73 -109.89
N LEU A 68 -36.53 7.28 -109.07
CA LEU A 68 -36.89 7.97 -107.82
C LEU A 68 -37.82 9.17 -108.06
N ARG A 69 -37.68 9.88 -109.18
CA ARG A 69 -38.62 10.94 -109.61
C ARG A 69 -39.99 10.38 -109.95
N ARG A 70 -40.08 9.34 -110.79
CA ARG A 70 -41.36 8.68 -111.15
C ARG A 70 -42.10 8.20 -109.90
N ASP A 71 -41.37 7.64 -108.93
CA ASP A 71 -41.94 7.17 -107.67
C ASP A 71 -42.34 8.34 -106.76
N ASN A 72 -41.59 9.45 -106.74
CA ASN A 72 -41.97 10.66 -106.02
C ASN A 72 -43.22 11.35 -106.60
N ASP A 73 -43.34 11.42 -107.92
CA ASP A 73 -44.53 11.93 -108.61
C ASP A 73 -45.76 11.05 -108.30
N ARG A 74 -45.60 9.70 -108.34
CA ARG A 74 -46.63 8.71 -107.95
C ARG A 74 -47.06 8.85 -106.48
N LEU A 75 -46.19 9.33 -105.59
CA LEU A 75 -46.47 9.54 -104.15
C LEU A 75 -47.00 10.94 -103.81
N SER A 76 -46.67 11.95 -104.62
CA SER A 76 -47.04 13.36 -104.41
C SER A 76 -48.46 13.68 -104.86
N VAL A 77 -48.96 12.98 -105.88
CA VAL A 77 -50.38 13.06 -106.26
C VAL A 77 -51.25 12.34 -105.21
N PRO A 78 -52.41 12.88 -104.80
CA PRO A 78 -53.32 12.18 -103.88
C PRO A 78 -53.71 10.80 -104.43
N PRO A 79 -53.62 9.72 -103.63
CA PRO A 79 -53.77 8.36 -104.14
C PRO A 79 -55.23 8.06 -104.48
N THR A 80 -55.58 8.19 -105.76
CA THR A 80 -56.91 7.90 -106.31
C THR A 80 -57.15 6.42 -106.59
N THR A 81 -56.12 5.57 -106.43
CA THR A 81 -56.19 4.11 -106.63
C THR A 81 -55.95 3.36 -105.32
N ALA A 82 -56.63 2.22 -105.16
CA ALA A 82 -56.47 1.35 -103.98
C ALA A 82 -55.04 0.78 -103.82
N GLU A 83 -54.37 0.55 -104.95
CA GLU A 83 -52.96 0.13 -105.01
C GLU A 83 -52.03 1.21 -104.43
N GLY A 84 -52.15 2.48 -104.90
CA GLY A 84 -51.34 3.59 -104.39
C GLY A 84 -51.61 3.93 -102.92
N MET A 85 -52.83 3.70 -102.42
CA MET A 85 -53.11 3.77 -100.98
C MET A 85 -52.39 2.66 -100.21
N SER A 86 -52.38 1.43 -100.74
CA SER A 86 -51.72 0.28 -100.13
C SER A 86 -50.19 0.43 -100.12
N ASP A 87 -49.59 0.91 -101.21
CA ASP A 87 -48.16 1.22 -101.35
C ASP A 87 -47.67 2.31 -100.37
N ARG A 88 -48.57 3.23 -99.99
CA ARG A 88 -48.28 4.29 -99.01
C ARG A 88 -48.43 3.77 -97.58
N ILE A 89 -49.45 2.94 -97.32
CA ILE A 89 -49.64 2.30 -96.00
C ILE A 89 -48.49 1.33 -95.69
N SER A 90 -48.05 0.51 -96.65
CA SER A 90 -46.93 -0.41 -96.45
C SER A 90 -45.61 0.32 -96.16
N ARG A 91 -45.32 1.40 -96.89
CA ARG A 91 -44.16 2.27 -96.63
C ARG A 91 -44.26 3.01 -95.28
N MET A 92 -45.44 3.48 -94.90
CA MET A 92 -45.67 4.14 -93.60
C MET A 92 -45.54 3.16 -92.42
N LEU A 93 -46.07 1.93 -92.55
CA LEU A 93 -45.90 0.88 -91.55
C LEU A 93 -44.45 0.42 -91.43
N ARG A 94 -43.70 0.37 -92.54
CA ARG A 94 -42.26 0.12 -92.52
C ARG A 94 -41.51 1.23 -91.79
N LEU A 95 -41.74 2.49 -92.16
CA LEU A 95 -41.11 3.65 -91.50
C LEU A 95 -41.39 3.67 -89.99
N ALA A 96 -42.64 3.43 -89.58
CA ALA A 96 -43.02 3.36 -88.17
C ALA A 96 -42.42 2.13 -87.44
N SER A 97 -42.15 1.03 -88.15
CA SER A 97 -41.45 -0.13 -87.60
C SER A 97 -39.94 0.11 -87.47
N ASP A 98 -39.35 0.84 -88.40
CA ASP A 98 -37.94 1.23 -88.39
C ASP A 98 -37.71 2.27 -87.25
N GLU A 99 -38.56 3.30 -87.16
CA GLU A 99 -38.59 4.31 -86.07
C GLU A 99 -38.83 3.65 -84.69
N ALA A 100 -39.80 2.73 -84.58
CA ALA A 100 -40.03 2.00 -83.33
C ALA A 100 -38.87 1.05 -82.94
N SER A 101 -38.01 0.68 -83.90
CA SER A 101 -36.80 -0.10 -83.64
C SER A 101 -35.65 0.80 -83.19
N GLU A 102 -35.51 1.99 -83.80
CA GLU A 102 -34.54 3.02 -83.39
C GLU A 102 -34.83 3.53 -81.97
N VAL A 103 -36.08 3.86 -81.65
CA VAL A 103 -36.51 4.29 -80.30
C VAL A 103 -36.24 3.21 -79.25
N ARG A 104 -36.40 1.92 -79.59
CA ARG A 104 -36.03 0.81 -78.70
C ARG A 104 -34.52 0.71 -78.50
N ALA A 105 -33.74 0.76 -79.58
CA ALA A 105 -32.29 0.70 -79.51
C ALA A 105 -31.70 1.86 -78.67
N HIS A 106 -32.23 3.07 -78.82
CA HIS A 106 -31.86 4.23 -78.01
C HIS A 106 -32.25 4.03 -76.53
N ALA A 107 -33.50 3.62 -76.24
CA ALA A 107 -33.93 3.38 -74.86
C ALA A 107 -33.17 2.21 -74.17
N GLU A 108 -32.78 1.19 -74.93
CA GLU A 108 -31.93 0.09 -74.44
C GLU A 108 -30.50 0.53 -74.16
N ALA A 109 -29.94 1.42 -74.98
CA ALA A 109 -28.63 2.05 -74.78
C ALA A 109 -28.63 2.98 -73.55
N ASP A 110 -29.59 3.89 -73.43
CA ASP A 110 -29.76 4.79 -72.30
C ASP A 110 -29.92 4.00 -70.99
N ALA A 111 -30.73 2.95 -71.01
CA ALA A 111 -30.90 2.07 -69.86
C ALA A 111 -29.63 1.27 -69.53
N ALA A 112 -28.77 0.98 -70.51
CA ALA A 112 -27.47 0.35 -70.29
C ALA A 112 -26.45 1.33 -69.69
N GLU A 113 -26.44 2.60 -70.14
CA GLU A 113 -25.62 3.65 -69.55
C GLU A 113 -26.02 3.91 -68.10
N VAL A 114 -27.32 4.11 -67.82
CA VAL A 114 -27.83 4.34 -66.45
C VAL A 114 -27.51 3.17 -65.53
N ARG A 115 -27.61 1.91 -66.00
CA ARG A 115 -27.16 0.73 -65.24
C ARG A 115 -25.65 0.76 -64.98
N SER A 116 -24.84 1.04 -65.99
CA SER A 116 -23.38 1.11 -65.87
C SER A 116 -22.93 2.18 -64.86
N ILE A 117 -23.55 3.37 -64.88
CA ILE A 117 -23.30 4.43 -63.91
C ILE A 117 -23.71 3.99 -62.50
N ALA A 118 -24.89 3.38 -62.34
CA ALA A 118 -25.37 2.89 -61.04
C ALA A 118 -24.48 1.79 -60.45
N ASP A 119 -24.00 0.86 -61.27
CA ASP A 119 -23.08 -0.21 -60.84
C ASP A 119 -21.70 0.33 -60.47
N GLN A 120 -21.17 1.28 -61.25
CA GLN A 120 -19.93 2.00 -60.92
C GLN A 120 -20.05 2.76 -59.60
N ASP A 121 -21.18 3.43 -59.36
CA ASP A 121 -21.42 4.17 -58.12
C ASP A 121 -21.65 3.27 -56.91
N ALA A 122 -22.34 2.15 -57.10
CA ALA A 122 -22.49 1.14 -56.06
C ALA A 122 -21.13 0.49 -55.71
N ALA A 123 -20.28 0.20 -56.70
CA ALA A 123 -18.91 -0.29 -56.46
C ALA A 123 -18.04 0.76 -55.74
N ARG A 124 -18.10 2.02 -56.21
CA ARG A 124 -17.40 3.18 -55.63
C ARG A 124 -17.83 3.47 -54.18
N LEU A 125 -19.09 3.22 -53.83
CA LEU A 125 -19.60 3.36 -52.46
C LEU A 125 -19.20 2.18 -51.57
N ARG A 126 -19.29 0.93 -52.06
CA ARG A 126 -18.82 -0.27 -51.33
C ARG A 126 -17.34 -0.16 -50.97
N GLY A 127 -16.47 0.14 -51.94
CA GLY A 127 -15.03 0.29 -51.69
C GLY A 127 -14.69 1.40 -50.69
N LYS A 128 -15.47 2.49 -50.63
CA LYS A 128 -15.33 3.52 -49.58
C LYS A 128 -15.71 3.00 -48.20
N HIS A 129 -16.81 2.26 -48.09
CA HIS A 129 -17.22 1.67 -46.80
C HIS A 129 -16.25 0.57 -46.34
N GLU A 130 -15.76 -0.27 -47.25
CA GLU A 130 -14.73 -1.28 -46.97
C GLU A 130 -13.44 -0.64 -46.46
N ALA A 131 -12.98 0.45 -47.10
CA ALA A 131 -11.82 1.22 -46.63
C ALA A 131 -12.06 1.86 -45.24
N MET A 132 -13.23 2.46 -45.00
CA MET A 132 -13.57 3.03 -43.68
C MET A 132 -13.65 1.96 -42.59
N LEU A 133 -14.17 0.76 -42.89
CA LEU A 133 -14.23 -0.36 -41.95
C LEU A 133 -12.83 -0.91 -41.66
N ALA A 134 -11.94 -0.95 -42.65
CA ALA A 134 -10.53 -1.32 -42.46
C ALA A 134 -9.79 -0.29 -41.57
N GLU A 135 -9.94 1.01 -41.84
CA GLU A 135 -9.35 2.09 -41.03
C GLU A 135 -9.85 2.03 -39.57
N LEU A 136 -11.15 1.81 -39.36
CA LEU A 136 -11.72 1.68 -38.01
C LEU A 136 -11.23 0.41 -37.29
N ALA A 137 -11.02 -0.69 -38.01
CA ALA A 137 -10.46 -1.92 -37.44
C ALA A 137 -8.98 -1.75 -37.08
N GLU A 138 -8.17 -1.16 -37.95
CA GLU A 138 -6.76 -0.83 -37.69
C GLU A 138 -6.62 0.11 -36.50
N ARG A 139 -7.39 1.21 -36.48
CA ARG A 139 -7.41 2.18 -35.38
C ARG A 139 -7.88 1.56 -34.07
N ARG A 140 -8.86 0.65 -34.10
CA ARG A 140 -9.24 -0.11 -32.90
C ARG A 140 -8.07 -0.96 -32.41
N ASN A 141 -7.45 -1.76 -33.28
CA ASN A 141 -6.36 -2.65 -32.89
C ASN A 141 -5.17 -1.87 -32.32
N ALA A 142 -4.85 -0.71 -32.89
CA ALA A 142 -3.82 0.19 -32.36
C ALA A 142 -4.16 0.67 -30.93
N LEU A 143 -5.38 1.16 -30.70
CA LEU A 143 -5.83 1.60 -29.37
C LEU A 143 -5.90 0.44 -28.35
N GLU A 144 -6.24 -0.77 -28.79
CA GLU A 144 -6.30 -1.98 -27.96
C GLU A 144 -4.87 -2.37 -27.51
N ILE A 145 -3.88 -2.30 -28.41
CA ILE A 145 -2.45 -2.51 -28.12
C ILE A 145 -1.88 -1.41 -27.21
N GLU A 146 -2.16 -0.12 -27.50
CA GLU A 146 -1.71 1.02 -26.66
C GLU A 146 -2.29 0.93 -25.24
N PHE A 147 -3.56 0.52 -25.10
CA PHE A 147 -4.21 0.30 -23.82
C PHE A 147 -3.58 -0.87 -23.05
N GLU A 148 -3.33 -2.02 -23.70
CA GLU A 148 -2.66 -3.16 -23.07
C GLU A 148 -1.25 -2.79 -22.58
N GLN A 149 -0.44 -2.10 -23.40
CA GLN A 149 0.89 -1.64 -23.03
C GLN A 149 0.86 -0.63 -21.87
N THR A 150 -0.07 0.32 -21.90
CA THR A 150 -0.26 1.31 -20.84
C THR A 150 -0.68 0.63 -19.53
N MET A 151 -1.62 -0.31 -19.58
CA MET A 151 -2.10 -1.04 -18.40
C MET A 151 -1.06 -2.02 -17.84
N ALA A 152 -0.26 -2.67 -18.69
CA ALA A 152 0.86 -3.50 -18.26
C ALA A 152 1.95 -2.65 -17.57
N SER A 153 2.27 -1.48 -18.12
CA SER A 153 3.23 -0.55 -17.54
C SER A 153 2.72 -0.01 -16.20
N ALA A 154 1.47 0.46 -16.13
CA ALA A 154 0.85 0.97 -14.90
C ALA A 154 0.77 -0.10 -13.80
N ARG A 155 0.45 -1.35 -14.15
CA ARG A 155 0.50 -2.49 -13.20
C ARG A 155 1.92 -2.76 -12.69
N THR A 156 2.92 -2.65 -13.57
CA THR A 156 4.34 -2.86 -13.22
C THR A 156 4.86 -1.78 -12.28
N GLU A 157 4.58 -0.49 -12.54
CA GLU A 157 4.96 0.59 -11.64
C GLU A 157 4.17 0.55 -10.32
N ALA A 158 2.89 0.22 -10.34
CA ALA A 158 2.10 0.02 -9.12
C ALA A 158 2.67 -1.13 -8.25
N ALA A 159 3.10 -2.23 -8.86
CA ALA A 159 3.75 -3.34 -8.14
C ALA A 159 5.07 -2.89 -7.49
N LYS A 160 5.94 -2.18 -8.22
CA LYS A 160 7.20 -1.62 -7.67
C LYS A 160 6.94 -0.65 -6.51
N ILE A 161 5.93 0.21 -6.62
CA ILE A 161 5.58 1.18 -5.55
C ILE A 161 5.11 0.44 -4.30
N VAL A 162 4.28 -0.60 -4.45
CA VAL A 162 3.82 -1.43 -3.32
C VAL A 162 4.97 -2.22 -2.69
N GLU A 163 5.86 -2.82 -3.50
CA GLU A 163 7.05 -3.55 -3.02
C GLU A 163 8.01 -2.62 -2.26
N ALA A 164 8.32 -1.44 -2.82
CA ALA A 164 9.16 -0.45 -2.17
C ALA A 164 8.55 0.05 -0.85
N ALA A 165 7.25 0.33 -0.82
CA ALA A 165 6.54 0.73 0.40
C ALA A 165 6.53 -0.38 1.47
N GLN A 166 6.40 -1.65 1.08
CA GLN A 166 6.50 -2.79 2.00
C GLN A 166 7.93 -3.00 2.52
N ALA A 167 8.94 -2.82 1.67
CA ALA A 167 10.35 -2.86 2.07
C ALA A 167 10.72 -1.73 3.06
N GLU A 168 10.24 -0.50 2.82
CA GLU A 168 10.46 0.62 3.74
C GLU A 168 9.69 0.46 5.05
N ALA A 169 8.42 0.02 5.01
CA ALA A 169 7.62 -0.24 6.21
C ALA A 169 8.23 -1.35 7.08
N SER A 170 8.72 -2.44 6.47
CA SER A 170 9.39 -3.52 7.20
C SER A 170 10.76 -3.10 7.76
N ARG A 171 11.53 -2.27 7.05
CA ARG A 171 12.75 -1.64 7.57
C ARG A 171 12.46 -0.78 8.81
N LEU A 172 11.47 0.10 8.73
CA LEU A 172 11.06 0.98 9.82
C LEU A 172 10.50 0.21 11.03
N ALA A 173 9.78 -0.89 10.79
CA ALA A 173 9.32 -1.78 11.85
C ALA A 173 10.50 -2.45 12.57
N ALA A 174 11.45 -3.02 11.82
CA ALA A 174 12.64 -3.66 12.37
C ALA A 174 13.54 -2.67 13.15
N GLU A 175 13.73 -1.45 12.65
CA GLU A 175 14.43 -0.37 13.35
C GLU A 175 13.72 0.01 14.65
N SER A 176 12.38 0.13 14.60
CA SER A 176 11.56 0.41 15.79
C SER A 176 11.65 -0.70 16.84
N ASP A 177 11.68 -1.97 16.44
CA ASP A 177 11.85 -3.09 17.36
C ASP A 177 13.27 -3.20 17.93
N ALA A 178 14.30 -2.92 17.14
CA ALA A 178 15.67 -2.81 17.64
C ALA A 178 15.80 -1.70 18.69
N LYS A 179 15.19 -0.54 18.44
CA LYS A 179 15.16 0.58 19.37
C LYS A 179 14.35 0.29 20.63
N ARG A 180 13.20 -0.41 20.52
CA ARG A 180 12.43 -0.90 21.68
C ARG A 180 13.27 -1.84 22.56
N LYS A 181 14.00 -2.78 21.95
CA LYS A 181 14.87 -3.73 22.67
C LYS A 181 16.02 -3.04 23.40
N SER A 182 16.76 -2.16 22.72
CA SER A 182 17.84 -1.38 23.36
C SER A 182 17.34 -0.55 24.55
N VAL A 183 16.20 0.15 24.43
CA VAL A 183 15.62 0.91 25.54
C VAL A 183 15.18 0.01 26.70
N GLN A 184 14.65 -1.19 26.42
CA GLN A 184 14.29 -2.17 27.44
C GLN A 184 15.55 -2.73 28.14
N GLU A 185 16.60 -3.04 27.39
CA GLU A 185 17.89 -3.53 27.92
C GLU A 185 18.56 -2.49 28.82
N ASP A 186 18.64 -1.22 28.37
CA ASP A 186 19.16 -0.09 29.16
C ASP A 186 18.34 0.15 30.43
N PHE A 187 17.00 0.06 30.34
CA PHE A 187 16.11 0.18 31.49
C PHE A 187 16.32 -0.97 32.49
N GLU A 188 16.45 -2.21 32.02
CA GLU A 188 16.73 -3.37 32.87
C GLU A 188 18.10 -3.28 33.54
N ILE A 189 19.14 -2.83 32.83
CA ILE A 189 20.47 -2.59 33.40
C ILE A 189 20.39 -1.51 34.49
N THR A 190 19.73 -0.39 34.20
CA THR A 190 19.54 0.73 35.14
C THR A 190 18.74 0.31 36.38
N MET A 191 17.67 -0.46 36.22
CA MET A 191 16.84 -0.96 37.32
C MET A 191 17.54 -2.06 38.13
N ARG A 192 18.37 -2.89 37.49
CA ARG A 192 19.22 -3.90 38.15
C ARG A 192 20.29 -3.23 39.01
N ASP A 193 20.98 -2.22 38.49
CA ASP A 193 21.92 -1.38 39.25
C ASP A 193 21.21 -0.67 40.42
N ARG A 194 20.11 0.06 40.15
CA ARG A 194 19.32 0.73 41.20
C ARG A 194 18.86 -0.24 42.29
N ARG A 195 18.38 -1.44 41.92
CA ARG A 195 18.00 -2.48 42.88
C ARG A 195 19.18 -2.91 43.74
N THR A 196 20.34 -3.23 43.15
CA THR A 196 21.52 -3.64 43.95
C THR A 196 22.06 -2.52 44.85
N LYS A 197 21.98 -1.25 44.43
CA LYS A 197 22.31 -0.08 45.26
C LYS A 197 21.35 0.06 46.45
N VAL A 198 20.04 -0.09 46.23
CA VAL A 198 19.04 -0.08 47.32
C VAL A 198 19.24 -1.27 48.27
N THR A 199 19.42 -2.49 47.76
CA THR A 199 19.67 -3.68 48.60
C THR A 199 20.93 -3.50 49.47
N ARG A 200 22.03 -3.00 48.91
CA ARG A 200 23.26 -2.71 49.68
C ARG A 200 23.04 -1.62 50.74
N ALA A 201 22.26 -0.59 50.45
CA ALA A 201 21.93 0.46 51.42
C ALA A 201 21.06 -0.07 52.58
N VAL A 202 20.12 -0.99 52.29
CA VAL A 202 19.32 -1.69 53.32
C VAL A 202 20.19 -2.63 54.14
N GLU A 203 21.05 -3.44 53.50
CA GLU A 203 22.00 -4.31 54.21
C GLU A 203 22.92 -3.51 55.16
N GLU A 204 23.41 -2.35 54.73
CA GLU A 204 24.31 -1.53 55.54
C GLU A 204 23.57 -0.78 56.66
N LEU A 205 22.34 -0.33 56.42
CA LEU A 205 21.46 0.18 57.48
C LEU A 205 21.12 -0.92 58.51
N GLU A 206 20.90 -2.16 58.06
CA GLU A 206 20.73 -3.30 58.94
C GLU A 206 22.01 -3.62 59.73
N ARG A 207 23.19 -3.62 59.10
CA ARG A 207 24.48 -3.85 59.80
C ARG A 207 24.73 -2.79 60.87
N THR A 208 24.60 -1.51 60.51
CA THR A 208 24.82 -0.39 61.44
C THR A 208 23.79 -0.39 62.57
N SER A 209 22.51 -0.59 62.28
CA SER A 209 21.45 -0.73 63.30
C SER A 209 21.67 -1.91 64.24
N LYS A 210 22.05 -3.09 63.71
CA LYS A 210 22.37 -4.28 64.52
C LYS A 210 23.64 -4.08 65.37
N ALA A 211 24.64 -3.38 64.84
CA ALA A 211 25.86 -3.03 65.58
C ALA A 211 25.58 -2.04 66.70
N GLU A 212 24.80 -0.99 66.45
CA GLU A 212 24.34 -0.04 67.49
C GLU A 212 23.51 -0.74 68.57
N ALA A 213 22.55 -1.59 68.18
CA ALA A 213 21.75 -2.35 69.13
C ALA A 213 22.62 -3.27 69.99
N ALA A 214 23.57 -3.99 69.39
CA ALA A 214 24.53 -4.81 70.12
C ALA A 214 25.44 -4.00 71.05
N GLN A 215 25.83 -2.77 70.68
CA GLN A 215 26.61 -1.90 71.55
C GLN A 215 25.77 -1.37 72.73
N ARG A 216 24.56 -0.87 72.48
CA ARG A 216 23.63 -0.44 73.54
C ARG A 216 23.32 -1.57 74.53
N LEU A 217 23.17 -2.80 74.04
CA LEU A 217 23.01 -3.99 74.89
C LEU A 217 24.24 -4.29 75.74
N LYS A 218 25.47 -4.17 75.20
CA LYS A 218 26.71 -4.27 75.98
C LYS A 218 26.79 -3.19 77.04
N ASP A 219 26.64 -1.92 76.66
CA ASP A 219 26.74 -0.76 77.55
C ASP A 219 25.74 -0.88 78.70
N SER A 220 24.49 -1.24 78.39
CA SER A 220 23.44 -1.49 79.40
C SER A 220 23.72 -2.71 80.28
N THR A 221 24.37 -3.75 79.74
CA THR A 221 24.76 -4.95 80.52
C THR A 221 25.92 -4.62 81.46
N GLU A 222 26.93 -3.90 80.98
CA GLU A 222 28.04 -3.41 81.81
C GLU A 222 27.55 -2.46 82.90
N GLU A 223 26.66 -1.52 82.59
CA GLU A 223 26.11 -0.63 83.62
C GLU A 223 25.27 -1.40 84.64
N SER A 224 24.46 -2.38 84.20
CA SER A 224 23.71 -3.25 85.10
C SER A 224 24.64 -4.07 86.00
N GLN A 225 25.74 -4.62 85.47
CA GLN A 225 26.75 -5.31 86.26
C GLN A 225 27.45 -4.38 87.26
N ARG A 226 27.81 -3.14 86.88
CA ARG A 226 28.39 -2.13 87.78
C ARG A 226 27.40 -1.74 88.89
N ARG A 227 26.12 -1.55 88.56
CA ARG A 227 25.04 -1.27 89.52
C ARG A 227 24.84 -2.44 90.50
N LEU A 228 24.79 -3.68 89.99
CA LEU A 228 24.71 -4.90 90.81
C LEU A 228 25.92 -5.04 91.74
N GLN A 229 27.15 -4.90 91.23
CA GLN A 229 28.37 -4.94 92.04
C GLN A 229 28.36 -3.87 93.15
N SER A 230 27.92 -2.64 92.84
CA SER A 230 27.79 -1.58 93.85
C SER A 230 26.71 -1.91 94.89
N ALA A 231 25.56 -2.43 94.47
CA ALA A 231 24.49 -2.84 95.36
C ALA A 231 24.91 -4.01 96.28
N THR A 232 25.61 -5.01 95.74
CA THR A 232 26.19 -6.12 96.52
C THR A 232 27.22 -5.60 97.53
N GLN A 233 28.17 -4.75 97.13
CA GLN A 233 29.12 -4.14 98.07
C GLN A 233 28.44 -3.29 99.15
N GLN A 234 27.33 -2.60 98.84
CA GLN A 234 26.55 -1.87 99.84
C GLN A 234 25.78 -2.81 100.78
N ALA A 235 25.25 -3.93 100.27
CA ALA A 235 24.59 -4.96 101.06
C ALA A 235 25.60 -5.66 101.98
N GLU A 236 26.78 -6.04 101.49
CA GLU A 236 27.89 -6.60 102.26
C GLU A 236 28.33 -5.65 103.39
N ARG A 237 28.51 -4.35 103.10
CA ARG A 237 28.81 -3.33 104.13
C ARG A 237 27.71 -3.21 105.17
N LYS A 238 26.43 -3.21 104.76
CA LYS A 238 25.28 -3.20 105.70
C LYS A 238 25.23 -4.47 106.55
N ILE A 239 25.50 -5.64 105.96
CA ILE A 239 25.56 -6.93 106.68
C ILE A 239 26.75 -6.96 107.64
N ALA A 240 27.90 -6.42 107.27
CA ALA A 240 29.08 -6.30 108.14
C ALA A 240 28.77 -5.39 109.34
N HIS A 241 28.26 -4.17 109.10
CA HIS A 241 27.84 -3.24 110.15
C HIS A 241 26.72 -3.82 111.04
N ALA A 242 25.77 -4.58 110.47
CA ALA A 242 24.72 -5.24 111.24
C ALA A 242 25.28 -6.39 112.11
N LYS A 243 26.30 -7.12 111.64
CA LYS A 243 27.02 -8.13 112.44
C LYS A 243 27.85 -7.49 113.56
N GLU A 244 28.54 -6.39 113.27
CA GLU A 244 29.29 -5.60 114.24
C GLU A 244 28.37 -5.09 115.35
N LEU A 245 27.27 -4.40 114.99
CA LEU A 245 26.28 -3.91 115.94
C LEU A 245 25.54 -5.06 116.68
N ALA A 246 25.37 -6.23 116.06
CA ALA A 246 24.84 -7.41 116.75
C ALA A 246 25.82 -7.97 117.80
N GLU A 247 27.13 -7.95 117.54
CA GLU A 247 28.15 -8.33 118.51
C GLU A 247 28.36 -7.24 119.59
N GLU A 248 28.22 -5.95 119.26
CA GLU A 248 28.11 -4.88 120.27
C GLU A 248 26.92 -5.13 121.21
N LEU A 249 25.73 -5.41 120.66
CA LEU A 249 24.54 -5.78 121.43
C LEU A 249 24.74 -7.08 122.22
N ARG A 250 25.51 -8.04 121.71
CA ARG A 250 25.86 -9.28 122.42
C ARG A 250 26.76 -8.99 123.61
N VAL A 251 27.80 -8.17 123.44
CA VAL A 251 28.72 -7.73 124.50
C VAL A 251 27.98 -6.88 125.54
N LEU A 252 27.09 -5.99 125.11
CA LEU A 252 26.27 -5.15 125.99
C LEU A 252 25.25 -6.00 126.77
N ARG A 253 24.58 -6.96 126.11
CA ARG A 253 23.73 -7.97 126.78
C ARG A 253 24.54 -8.82 127.77
N GLY A 254 25.76 -9.22 127.41
CA GLY A 254 26.68 -9.93 128.32
C GLY A 254 27.02 -9.10 129.55
N ARG A 255 27.29 -7.80 129.37
CA ARG A 255 27.54 -6.83 130.46
C ARG A 255 26.31 -6.64 131.35
N VAL A 256 25.11 -6.53 130.78
CA VAL A 256 23.84 -6.43 131.53
C VAL A 256 23.53 -7.73 132.27
N LEU A 257 23.79 -8.90 131.67
CA LEU A 257 23.65 -10.19 132.37
C LEU A 257 24.67 -10.33 133.51
N ALA A 258 25.90 -9.85 133.35
CA ALA A 258 26.88 -9.79 134.43
C ALA A 258 26.45 -8.82 135.56
N GLN A 259 25.86 -7.68 135.22
CA GLN A 259 25.27 -6.76 136.20
C GLN A 259 24.08 -7.37 136.94
N LEU A 260 23.19 -8.08 136.24
CA LEU A 260 22.06 -8.79 136.85
C LEU A 260 22.52 -9.97 137.73
N LEU A 261 23.61 -10.66 137.37
CA LEU A 261 24.25 -11.65 138.24
C LEU A 261 24.91 -10.99 139.47
N GLY A 262 25.50 -9.81 139.31
CA GLY A 262 26.01 -9.02 140.44
C GLY A 262 24.92 -8.59 141.41
N VAL A 263 23.80 -8.07 140.91
CA VAL A 263 22.61 -7.72 141.71
C VAL A 263 22.00 -8.98 142.34
N ARG A 264 21.98 -10.12 141.64
CA ARG A 264 21.55 -11.39 142.22
C ARG A 264 22.47 -11.85 143.36
N GLY A 265 23.79 -11.75 143.22
CA GLY A 265 24.74 -12.04 144.29
C GLY A 265 24.59 -11.10 145.50
N GLN A 266 24.19 -9.85 145.28
CA GLN A 266 23.81 -8.93 146.35
C GLN A 266 22.49 -9.36 147.04
N LEU A 267 21.49 -9.82 146.29
CA LEU A 267 20.23 -10.34 146.84
C LEU A 267 20.40 -11.68 147.57
N ASP A 268 21.27 -12.57 147.10
CA ASP A 268 21.62 -13.83 147.76
C ASP A 268 22.33 -13.61 149.12
N SER A 269 22.78 -12.39 149.43
CA SER A 269 23.31 -12.00 150.75
C SER A 269 22.22 -11.58 151.77
N VAL A 270 21.02 -11.25 151.30
CA VAL A 270 19.91 -10.75 152.14
C VAL A 270 19.42 -11.75 153.20
N PRO A 271 19.32 -13.08 152.93
CA PRO A 271 18.90 -14.05 153.95
C PRO A 271 19.80 -14.10 155.19
N ALA A 272 21.08 -13.74 155.07
CA ALA A 272 22.01 -13.71 156.20
C ALA A 272 21.85 -12.46 157.09
N MET A 273 21.31 -11.36 156.54
CA MET A 273 21.11 -10.09 157.26
C MET A 273 19.73 -9.97 157.90
N LEU A 274 18.73 -10.77 157.48
CA LEU A 274 17.37 -10.73 158.03
C LEU A 274 17.16 -11.62 159.27
N ALA A 275 18.17 -12.37 159.72
CA ALA A 275 18.10 -13.21 160.91
C ALA A 275 18.45 -12.47 162.23
N SER A 276 19.04 -11.26 162.14
CA SER A 276 19.60 -10.53 163.29
C SER A 276 18.72 -9.41 163.84
N VAL A 277 17.63 -9.04 163.16
CA VAL A 277 16.68 -7.99 163.60
C VAL A 277 15.25 -8.52 163.53
N ASN A 278 14.90 -9.41 164.48
CA ASN A 278 13.54 -9.91 164.66
C ASN A 278 12.98 -9.51 166.04
N ARG A 279 12.53 -8.25 166.13
CA ARG A 279 11.65 -7.66 167.17
C ARG A 279 11.33 -6.20 166.80
N GLU A 280 10.19 -5.70 167.28
CA GLU A 280 9.73 -4.29 167.22
C GLU A 280 9.56 -3.73 165.78
N SER A 281 8.40 -3.88 165.11
CA SER A 281 7.14 -3.24 165.49
C SER A 281 5.92 -3.80 164.71
N GLU A 282 4.77 -3.93 165.38
CA GLU A 282 3.44 -4.15 164.78
C GLU A 282 2.50 -2.97 165.11
N LEU A 283 1.31 -2.92 164.48
CA LEU A 283 0.24 -1.89 164.60
C LEU A 283 0.65 -0.48 164.06
N LEU A 284 -0.12 0.24 163.24
CA LEU A 284 -1.56 0.25 162.87
C LEU A 284 -1.70 0.37 161.31
N ASP A 285 -2.65 -0.28 160.63
CA ASP A 285 -4.10 0.06 160.44
C ASP A 285 -4.32 1.32 159.57
N SER A 286 -5.16 1.39 158.51
CA SER A 286 -6.27 0.50 158.07
C SER A 286 -6.50 0.48 156.52
N THR A 287 -7.41 -0.40 156.07
CA THR A 287 -7.89 -0.72 154.70
C THR A 287 -8.98 0.28 154.17
N PRO A 288 -9.72 0.10 153.02
CA PRO A 288 -9.79 -1.00 152.02
C PRO A 288 -9.85 -0.66 150.49
N GLU A 289 -9.64 -1.71 149.68
CA GLU A 289 -10.29 -2.12 148.39
C GLU A 289 -10.79 -1.14 147.29
N ARG A 290 -10.51 -1.51 146.01
CA ARG A 290 -11.57 -1.98 145.06
C ARG A 290 -11.05 -2.87 143.90
N LYS A 291 -11.79 -3.95 143.61
CA LYS A 291 -11.70 -4.92 142.48
C LYS A 291 -12.47 -4.44 141.21
N PRO A 292 -12.52 -5.16 140.06
CA PRO A 292 -11.53 -5.99 139.34
C PRO A 292 -11.60 -5.87 137.77
N ALA A 293 -10.92 -6.77 137.03
CA ALA A 293 -11.35 -7.41 135.76
C ALA A 293 -11.38 -6.60 134.42
N ALA A 294 -11.28 -7.22 133.23
CA ALA A 294 -10.68 -8.51 132.82
C ALA A 294 -10.59 -8.69 131.26
N ALA A 295 -9.50 -9.33 130.80
CA ALA A 295 -9.47 -10.31 129.68
C ALA A 295 -9.73 -9.80 128.22
N PRO A 296 -9.80 -10.67 127.17
CA PRO A 296 -8.59 -11.22 126.52
C PRO A 296 -8.60 -11.41 124.97
N ALA A 297 -7.41 -11.57 124.37
CA ALA A 297 -7.08 -12.43 123.18
C ALA A 297 -7.90 -12.20 121.86
N VAL A 298 -7.76 -12.93 120.73
CA VAL A 298 -6.94 -14.09 120.27
C VAL A 298 -6.63 -13.96 118.74
N THR A 299 -5.82 -14.90 118.19
CA THR A 299 -5.74 -15.41 116.77
C THR A 299 -5.13 -14.46 115.69
N GLU A 300 -4.25 -14.89 114.78
CA GLU A 300 -4.21 -16.03 113.81
C GLU A 300 -5.20 -15.87 112.63
N ASP A 301 -4.82 -16.00 111.34
CA ASP A 301 -3.47 -15.91 110.71
C ASP A 301 -3.51 -15.10 109.39
N ILE A 302 -3.36 -15.52 108.11
CA ILE A 302 -3.04 -16.81 107.43
C ILE A 302 -2.60 -16.54 105.95
N LEU A 303 -1.62 -17.31 105.41
CA LEU A 303 -1.29 -17.71 103.98
C LEU A 303 -1.57 -16.77 102.76
N SER A 304 -0.87 -16.81 101.60
CA SER A 304 0.37 -17.50 101.13
C SER A 304 0.81 -16.96 99.76
N ASP A 305 2.13 -16.88 99.53
CA ASP A 305 2.96 -17.43 98.42
C ASP A 305 2.40 -17.63 96.97
N GLU A 306 3.25 -17.28 95.99
CA GLU A 306 3.74 -18.11 94.83
C GLU A 306 2.74 -18.72 93.79
N ASP A 307 3.06 -18.90 92.49
CA ASP A 307 4.09 -18.30 91.62
C ASP A 307 3.77 -18.53 90.11
N ASP A 308 4.55 -17.89 89.23
CA ASP A 308 5.01 -18.29 87.87
C ASP A 308 4.11 -18.60 86.62
N ALA A 309 4.72 -18.29 85.46
CA ALA A 309 4.71 -18.97 84.14
C ALA A 309 3.52 -18.99 83.11
N ASP A 310 3.68 -18.14 82.08
CA ASP A 310 3.82 -18.50 80.64
C ASP A 310 2.61 -18.72 79.67
N THR A 311 2.92 -18.62 78.36
CA THR A 311 2.20 -19.03 77.12
C THR A 311 1.28 -18.06 76.35
N ALA A 312 1.89 -17.38 75.37
CA ALA A 312 1.64 -17.54 73.90
C ALA A 312 0.49 -16.83 73.12
N GLU A 313 0.78 -16.71 71.81
CA GLU A 313 -0.06 -16.50 70.59
C GLU A 313 -0.85 -15.18 70.30
N LEU A 314 -0.32 -14.46 69.29
CA LEU A 314 -1.05 -13.71 68.23
C LEU A 314 -1.40 -14.70 67.09
N PRO A 315 -2.38 -14.49 66.17
CA PRO A 315 -2.37 -13.33 65.23
C PRO A 315 -3.72 -12.91 64.57
N SER A 316 -3.61 -12.14 63.47
CA SER A 316 -4.61 -11.83 62.41
C SER A 316 -5.62 -10.70 62.69
N ALA A 317 -6.13 -9.95 61.70
CA ALA A 317 -5.63 -9.61 60.34
C ALA A 317 -6.41 -8.39 59.78
N ASP A 318 -5.94 -7.80 58.68
CA ASP A 318 -6.46 -6.57 58.07
C ASP A 318 -7.92 -6.64 57.56
N LYS A 319 -8.54 -5.45 57.48
CA LYS A 319 -9.53 -5.13 56.44
C LYS A 319 -9.61 -3.64 56.14
N GLU A 320 -8.72 -3.18 55.27
CA GLU A 320 -8.83 -1.86 54.62
C GLU A 320 -10.00 -1.87 53.60
N ALA A 321 -10.69 -0.73 53.46
CA ALA A 321 -11.92 -0.62 52.67
C ALA A 321 -11.68 0.06 51.30
N ALA A 322 -11.66 -0.72 50.22
CA ALA A 322 -11.61 -0.19 48.87
C ALA A 322 -12.98 0.35 48.40
N LYS A 323 -13.02 1.56 47.83
CA LYS A 323 -14.22 2.09 47.15
C LYS A 323 -13.90 2.83 45.85
N VAL A 324 -14.01 2.08 44.75
CA VAL A 324 -14.56 2.46 43.43
C VAL A 324 -14.43 3.94 43.01
N GLY A 325 -13.45 4.20 42.14
CA GLY A 325 -13.66 4.63 40.76
C GLY A 325 -14.37 5.95 40.45
N SER A 326 -13.64 6.85 39.78
CA SER A 326 -14.04 7.46 38.50
C SER A 326 -12.80 7.72 37.64
#